data_AF-A0A5S5B4H7-F1
#
_entry.id   AF-A0A5S5B4H7-F1
#
_cell.length_a   1.000
_cell.length_b   1.000
_cell.length_c   1.000
_cell.angle_alpha   90.00
_cell.angle_beta   90.00
_cell.angle_gamma   90.00
#
_symmetry.space_group_name_H-M   'P 1'
#
loop_
_entity.id
_entity.type
_entity.pdbx_description
1 polymer ?
#
loop_
_entity_poly.entity_id
_entity_poly.type
_entity_poly.pdbx_seq_one_letter_code
_entity_poly.pdbx_strand_id
1 'polypeptide(L)'
;MNNLEALDLVKNTFTEILIAPDVSTLRGILTNHPTLNMWRMDRSKYPELQLELTAKDISSLMADKLDEGLRLHPDLSARLETPLEKLLYALAWKNGDLQKVAHIIKGAADVRSTALTNGPGQVFRQFGRHLADRSESIVDQHVLRAFELYEQTTTPNAAKVKAIRKKINWDKDVACIERYKLWLNEHFRERQDSEPGFVVNIDMVLFALGRAIKITRTRGNGEER
;
A
#
# COMPACT_ATOMS: atom_id res chain seq x y z
N MET A 1 21.67 -2.26 -8.20
CA MET A 1 21.01 -1.30 -9.10
C MET A 1 21.38 0.14 -8.74
N ASN A 2 22.06 0.84 -9.65
CA ASN A 2 22.39 2.27 -9.55
C ASN A 2 21.16 3.17 -9.80
N ASN A 3 21.32 4.49 -9.80
CA ASN A 3 20.18 5.43 -9.95
C ASN A 3 19.61 5.48 -11.37
N LEU A 4 20.45 5.36 -12.40
CA LEU A 4 20.03 5.40 -13.80
C LEU A 4 19.26 4.13 -14.14
N GLU A 5 19.81 2.96 -13.78
CA GLU A 5 19.12 1.68 -13.95
C GLU A 5 17.75 1.64 -13.25
N ALA A 6 17.63 2.29 -12.09
CA ALA A 6 16.35 2.39 -11.38
C ALA A 6 15.33 3.28 -12.11
N LEU A 7 15.77 4.42 -12.66
CA LEU A 7 14.92 5.29 -13.45
C LEU A 7 14.47 4.62 -14.76
N ASP A 8 15.37 3.91 -15.43
CA ASP A 8 15.06 3.18 -16.67
C ASP A 8 14.04 2.06 -16.40
N LEU A 9 14.26 1.27 -15.34
CA LEU A 9 13.31 0.23 -14.95
C LEU A 9 11.93 0.82 -14.62
N VAL A 10 11.88 1.94 -13.87
CA VAL A 10 10.62 2.64 -13.56
C VAL A 10 9.94 3.12 -14.85
N LYS A 11 10.67 3.83 -15.71
CA LYS A 11 10.13 4.37 -16.96
C LYS A 11 9.54 3.27 -17.84
N ASN A 12 10.28 2.18 -18.03
CA ASN A 12 9.83 1.05 -18.85
C ASN A 12 8.60 0.38 -18.24
N THR A 13 8.61 0.11 -16.92
CA THR A 13 7.48 -0.51 -16.23
C THR A 13 6.22 0.35 -16.30
N PHE A 14 6.32 1.67 -16.10
CA PHE A 14 5.18 2.56 -16.23
C PHE A 14 4.66 2.65 -17.68
N THR A 15 5.55 2.61 -18.67
CA THR A 15 5.16 2.53 -20.08
C THR A 15 4.35 1.27 -20.35
N GLU A 16 4.80 0.11 -19.85
CA GLU A 16 4.08 -1.16 -19.97
C GLU A 16 2.73 -1.15 -19.26
N ILE A 17 2.64 -0.57 -18.06
CA ILE A 17 1.37 -0.39 -17.33
C ILE A 17 0.39 0.46 -18.14
N LEU A 18 0.85 1.59 -18.68
CA LEU A 18 0.00 2.54 -19.42
C LEU A 18 -0.60 1.95 -20.70
N ILE A 19 0.07 0.97 -21.31
CA ILE A 19 -0.41 0.30 -22.53
C ILE A 19 -1.07 -1.06 -22.26
N ALA A 20 -1.10 -1.53 -21.01
CA ALA A 20 -1.63 -2.84 -20.67
C ALA A 20 -3.17 -2.87 -20.88
N PRO A 21 -3.69 -3.76 -21.76
CA PRO A 21 -5.10 -3.78 -22.09
C PRO A 21 -5.95 -4.58 -21.08
N ASP A 22 -5.35 -5.34 -20.17
CA ASP A 22 -6.07 -6.22 -19.25
C ASP A 22 -5.21 -6.66 -18.05
N VAL A 23 -5.85 -7.28 -17.07
CA VAL A 23 -5.23 -7.87 -15.87
C VAL A 23 -4.20 -8.93 -16.23
N SER A 24 -4.42 -9.72 -17.30
CA SER A 24 -3.49 -10.75 -17.72
C SER A 24 -2.14 -10.14 -18.15
N THR A 25 -2.19 -9.05 -18.89
CA THR A 25 -1.02 -8.31 -19.34
C THR A 25 -0.27 -7.68 -18.18
N LEU A 26 -0.99 -7.06 -17.22
CA LEU A 26 -0.39 -6.54 -15.99
C LEU A 26 0.33 -7.63 -15.19
N ARG A 27 -0.25 -8.82 -15.09
CA ARG A 27 0.41 -9.98 -14.46
C ARG A 27 1.64 -10.44 -15.25
N GLY A 28 1.57 -10.37 -16.58
CA GLY A 28 2.67 -10.65 -17.49
C GLY A 28 3.90 -9.78 -17.25
N ILE A 29 3.74 -8.50 -16.89
CA ILE A 29 4.85 -7.60 -16.53
C ILE A 29 5.70 -8.22 -15.40
N LEU A 30 5.04 -8.76 -14.36
CA LEU A 30 5.75 -9.37 -13.24
C LEU A 30 6.51 -10.64 -13.62
N THR A 31 6.01 -11.43 -14.57
CA THR A 31 6.67 -12.68 -15.00
C THR A 31 7.78 -12.45 -16.01
N ASN A 32 7.63 -11.44 -16.87
CA ASN A 32 8.53 -11.18 -17.99
C ASN A 32 9.79 -10.42 -17.57
N HIS A 33 9.74 -9.70 -16.44
CA HIS A 33 10.89 -8.98 -15.88
C HIS A 33 11.51 -9.77 -14.72
N PRO A 34 12.71 -10.37 -14.88
CA PRO A 34 13.35 -11.17 -13.82
C PRO A 34 13.50 -10.40 -12.50
N THR A 35 13.84 -9.12 -12.58
CA THR A 35 13.98 -8.23 -11.43
C THR A 35 12.65 -8.05 -10.70
N LEU A 36 11.54 -7.85 -11.41
CA LEU A 36 10.22 -7.67 -10.78
C LEU A 36 9.69 -9.00 -10.25
N ASN A 37 9.89 -10.09 -10.98
CA ASN A 37 9.48 -11.45 -10.60
C ASN A 37 10.04 -11.85 -9.24
N MET A 38 11.30 -11.49 -8.95
CA MET A 38 11.96 -11.73 -7.66
C MET A 38 11.26 -11.06 -6.48
N TRP A 39 10.57 -9.95 -6.71
CA TRP A 39 9.91 -9.14 -5.67
C TRP A 39 8.38 -9.18 -5.74
N ARG A 40 7.81 -10.03 -6.60
CA ARG A 40 6.36 -10.20 -6.70
C ARG A 40 5.79 -10.73 -5.38
N MET A 41 4.55 -10.33 -5.08
CA MET A 41 3.82 -10.91 -3.97
C MET A 41 3.43 -12.35 -4.29
N ASP A 42 3.78 -13.29 -3.40
CA ASP A 42 3.37 -14.68 -3.53
C ASP A 42 1.90 -14.83 -3.11
N ARG A 43 1.01 -14.89 -4.10
CA ARG A 43 -0.44 -14.99 -3.86
C ARG A 43 -0.87 -16.30 -3.20
N SER A 44 -0.03 -17.34 -3.18
CA SER A 44 -0.31 -18.56 -2.41
C SER A 44 -0.11 -18.34 -0.90
N LYS A 45 0.79 -17.43 -0.53
CA LYS A 45 1.06 -17.04 0.86
C LYS A 45 0.25 -15.84 1.31
N TYR A 46 -0.07 -14.95 0.37
CA TYR A 46 -0.82 -13.71 0.59
C TYR A 46 -1.98 -13.67 -0.41
N PRO A 47 -3.05 -14.46 -0.17
CA PRO A 47 -4.20 -14.47 -1.05
C PRO A 47 -4.88 -13.09 -1.05
N GLU A 48 -5.54 -12.79 -2.15
CA GLU A 48 -6.27 -11.54 -2.30
C GLU A 48 -7.42 -11.46 -1.30
N LEU A 49 -7.49 -10.35 -0.57
CA LEU A 49 -8.46 -10.16 0.50
C LEU A 49 -9.87 -9.97 -0.08
N GLN A 50 -10.74 -10.95 0.14
CA GLN A 50 -12.15 -10.94 -0.27
C GLN A 50 -13.08 -10.29 0.77
N LEU A 51 -12.52 -9.61 1.78
CA LEU A 51 -13.27 -9.01 2.88
C LEU A 51 -13.59 -7.54 2.64
N GLU A 52 -14.78 -7.10 3.02
CA GLU A 52 -15.25 -5.72 2.97
C GLU A 52 -15.59 -5.26 4.39
N LEU A 53 -15.32 -4.00 4.73
CA LEU A 53 -15.76 -3.37 5.97
C LEU A 53 -16.98 -2.52 5.69
N THR A 54 -18.15 -3.02 6.06
CA THR A 54 -19.41 -2.31 5.86
C THR A 54 -19.58 -1.20 6.90
N ALA A 55 -20.46 -0.24 6.61
CA ALA A 55 -20.84 0.79 7.59
C ALA A 55 -21.40 0.18 8.91
N LYS A 56 -22.02 -1.00 8.83
CA LYS A 56 -22.51 -1.74 10.00
C LYS A 56 -21.37 -2.29 10.84
N ASP A 57 -20.33 -2.83 10.21
CA ASP A 57 -19.14 -3.34 10.92
C ASP A 57 -18.46 -2.22 11.70
N ILE A 58 -18.26 -1.06 11.05
CA ILE A 58 -17.68 0.12 11.70
C ILE A 58 -18.56 0.63 12.85
N SER A 59 -19.87 0.72 12.64
CA SER A 59 -20.81 1.14 13.68
C SER A 59 -20.80 0.17 14.88
N SER A 60 -20.71 -1.13 14.63
CA SER A 60 -20.59 -2.16 15.68
C SER A 60 -19.28 -2.04 16.46
N LEU A 61 -18.17 -1.72 15.79
CA LEU A 61 -16.89 -1.48 16.45
C LEU A 61 -16.95 -0.22 17.32
N MET A 62 -17.51 0.87 16.81
CA MET A 62 -17.63 2.14 17.53
C MET A 62 -18.54 2.05 18.77
N ALA A 63 -19.51 1.15 18.76
CA ALA A 63 -20.45 1.01 19.88
C ALA A 63 -19.83 0.35 21.13
N ASP A 64 -18.84 -0.53 20.97
CA ASP A 64 -18.38 -1.40 22.08
C ASP A 64 -16.87 -1.64 22.13
N LYS A 65 -16.16 -1.53 21.00
CA LYS A 65 -14.77 -1.98 20.87
C LYS A 65 -13.77 -0.82 20.82
N LEU A 66 -14.22 0.42 20.61
CA LEU A 66 -13.37 1.59 20.36
C LEU A 66 -13.63 2.74 21.34
N ASP A 67 -12.57 3.45 21.71
CA ASP A 67 -12.67 4.73 22.40
C ASP A 67 -13.06 5.89 21.46
N GLU A 68 -13.28 7.09 22.01
CA GLU A 68 -13.60 8.31 21.26
C GLU A 68 -12.52 8.70 20.23
N GLY A 69 -11.29 8.22 20.41
CA GLY A 69 -10.16 8.40 19.50
C GLY A 69 -10.06 7.35 18.40
N LEU A 70 -11.05 6.47 18.26
CA LEU A 70 -11.08 5.31 17.35
C LEU A 70 -9.97 4.28 17.62
N ARG A 71 -9.48 4.21 18.87
CA ARG A 71 -8.51 3.20 19.30
C ARG A 71 -9.24 2.05 19.98
N LEU A 72 -8.70 0.85 19.85
CA LEU A 72 -9.21 -0.32 20.57
C LEU A 72 -9.15 -0.07 22.08
N HIS A 73 -10.24 -0.35 22.79
CA HIS A 73 -10.26 -0.19 24.24
C HIS A 73 -9.18 -1.05 24.93
N PRO A 74 -8.53 -0.54 26.01
CA PRO A 74 -7.50 -1.29 26.74
C PRO A 74 -7.99 -2.62 27.33
N ASP A 75 -9.29 -2.70 27.65
CA ASP A 75 -9.93 -3.88 28.23
C ASP A 75 -10.47 -4.87 27.17
N LEU A 76 -10.31 -4.55 25.88
CA LEU A 76 -10.88 -5.33 24.78
C LEU A 76 -10.43 -6.80 24.83
N SER A 77 -9.19 -7.06 25.22
CA SER A 77 -8.63 -8.42 25.30
C SER A 77 -9.42 -9.35 26.24
N ALA A 78 -10.05 -8.81 27.28
CA ALA A 78 -10.88 -9.56 28.21
C ALA A 78 -12.30 -9.83 27.66
N ARG A 79 -12.71 -9.13 26.60
CA ARG A 79 -14.06 -9.13 26.02
C ARG A 79 -14.13 -9.79 24.64
N LEU A 80 -13.05 -10.44 24.18
CA LEU A 80 -13.03 -11.18 22.92
C LEU A 80 -13.82 -12.48 23.06
N GLU A 81 -14.72 -12.74 22.12
CA GLU A 81 -15.70 -13.81 22.23
C GLU A 81 -15.15 -15.10 21.62
N THR A 82 -14.53 -14.99 20.44
CA THR A 82 -14.12 -16.16 19.66
C THR A 82 -12.65 -16.52 19.86
N PRO A 83 -12.27 -17.80 19.78
CA PRO A 83 -10.87 -18.22 19.77
C PRO A 83 -10.06 -17.54 18.65
N LEU A 84 -10.66 -17.32 17.49
CA LEU A 84 -10.00 -16.68 16.35
C LEU A 84 -9.69 -15.21 16.65
N GLU A 85 -10.63 -14.45 17.22
CA GLU A 85 -10.41 -13.06 17.66
C GLU A 85 -9.27 -12.96 18.66
N LYS A 86 -9.22 -13.87 19.64
CA LYS A 86 -8.16 -13.92 20.65
C LYS A 86 -6.79 -14.12 20.02
N LEU A 87 -6.68 -15.02 19.04
CA LEU A 87 -5.43 -15.27 18.32
C LEU A 87 -5.00 -14.08 17.46
N LEU A 88 -5.93 -13.47 16.70
CA LEU A 88 -5.62 -12.31 15.86
C LEU A 88 -5.22 -11.10 16.71
N TYR A 89 -5.94 -10.85 17.82
CA TYR A 89 -5.58 -9.79 18.76
C TYR A 89 -4.21 -10.04 19.39
N ALA A 90 -3.93 -11.28 19.84
CA ALA A 90 -2.64 -11.63 20.43
C ALA A 90 -1.48 -11.43 19.44
N LEU A 91 -1.66 -11.80 18.17
CA LEU A 91 -0.68 -11.57 17.11
C LEU A 91 -0.45 -10.07 16.89
N ALA A 92 -1.52 -9.29 16.76
CA ALA A 92 -1.44 -7.84 16.58
C ALA A 92 -0.77 -7.16 17.78
N TRP A 93 -1.11 -7.55 19.01
CA TRP A 93 -0.47 -7.05 20.23
C TRP A 93 1.02 -7.40 20.25
N LYS A 94 1.38 -8.66 19.98
CA LYS A 94 2.77 -9.14 20.00
C LYS A 94 3.66 -8.41 19.00
N ASN A 95 3.12 -8.02 17.86
CA ASN A 95 3.82 -7.29 16.80
C ASN A 95 3.80 -5.76 16.98
N GLY A 96 3.08 -5.24 17.98
CA GLY A 96 2.90 -3.79 18.16
C GLY A 96 1.96 -3.15 17.12
N ASP A 97 1.07 -3.94 16.52
CA ASP A 97 0.22 -3.57 15.39
C ASP A 97 -1.15 -3.04 15.79
N LEU A 98 -1.52 -3.06 17.08
CA LEU A 98 -2.83 -2.55 17.53
C LEU A 98 -3.09 -1.09 17.11
N GLN A 99 -2.05 -0.25 17.09
CA GLN A 99 -2.16 1.12 16.60
C GLN A 99 -2.44 1.18 15.08
N LYS A 100 -1.94 0.21 14.32
CA LYS A 100 -2.21 0.11 12.87
C LYS A 100 -3.67 -0.26 12.61
N VAL A 101 -4.27 -1.12 13.45
CA VAL A 101 -5.69 -1.44 13.38
C VAL A 101 -6.56 -0.19 13.54
N ALA A 102 -6.21 0.71 14.48
CA ALA A 102 -6.92 1.99 14.63
C ALA A 102 -6.87 2.87 13.36
N HIS A 103 -5.74 2.88 12.65
CA HIS A 103 -5.64 3.60 11.38
C HIS A 103 -6.53 3.00 10.28
N ILE A 104 -6.63 1.68 10.19
CA ILE A 104 -7.53 0.97 9.26
C ILE A 104 -8.99 1.32 9.56
N ILE A 105 -9.39 1.22 10.82
CA ILE A 105 -10.75 1.56 11.27
C ILE A 105 -11.09 3.00 10.94
N LYS A 106 -10.17 3.93 11.24
CA LYS A 106 -10.33 5.34 10.91
C LYS A 106 -10.57 5.53 9.41
N GLY A 107 -9.73 4.91 8.58
CA GLY A 107 -9.85 4.93 7.12
C GLY A 107 -11.22 4.45 6.60
N ALA A 108 -11.70 3.33 7.13
CA ALA A 108 -13.01 2.81 6.77
C ALA A 108 -14.16 3.73 7.22
N ALA A 109 -14.06 4.31 8.43
CA ALA A 109 -15.05 5.24 8.97
C ALA A 109 -15.12 6.57 8.18
N ASP A 110 -13.99 7.00 7.60
CA ASP A 110 -13.87 8.27 6.88
C ASP A 110 -13.66 8.11 5.37
N VAL A 111 -14.07 6.98 4.79
CA VAL A 111 -13.96 6.67 3.35
C VAL A 111 -14.62 7.72 2.45
N ARG A 112 -15.71 8.35 2.91
CA ARG A 112 -16.41 9.43 2.18
C ARG A 112 -15.87 10.84 2.46
N SER A 113 -14.89 10.98 3.35
CA SER A 113 -14.27 12.28 3.63
C SER A 113 -13.29 12.65 2.52
N THR A 114 -13.37 13.89 2.02
CA THR A 114 -12.68 14.32 0.79
C THR A 114 -11.18 14.51 0.91
N ALA A 115 -10.60 14.56 2.13
CA ALA A 115 -9.16 14.73 2.28
C ALA A 115 -8.57 13.88 3.42
N LEU A 116 -7.54 13.11 3.09
CA LEU A 116 -6.61 12.62 4.10
C LEU A 116 -5.83 13.81 4.70
N THR A 117 -5.50 13.70 5.98
CA THR A 117 -4.67 14.70 6.70
C THR A 117 -3.35 14.05 7.05
N ASN A 118 -2.26 14.80 6.93
CA ASN A 118 -0.92 14.30 7.30
C ASN A 118 -0.91 13.78 8.74
N GLY A 119 -0.19 12.68 8.96
CA GLY A 119 -0.14 12.02 10.27
C GLY A 119 0.33 10.57 10.17
N PRO A 120 0.60 9.91 11.30
CA PRO A 120 1.08 8.53 11.28
C PRO A 120 0.08 7.57 10.61
N GLY A 121 0.61 6.56 9.90
CA GLY A 121 -0.18 5.42 9.45
C GLY A 121 -1.06 5.67 8.22
N GLN A 122 -0.70 6.62 7.34
CA GLN A 122 -1.53 6.95 6.16
C GLN A 122 -1.76 5.77 5.23
N VAL A 123 -0.76 4.91 5.02
CA VAL A 123 -0.93 3.70 4.20
C VAL A 123 -1.96 2.74 4.80
N PHE A 124 -2.02 2.64 6.13
CA PHE A 124 -3.05 1.85 6.81
C PHE A 124 -4.42 2.50 6.76
N ARG A 125 -4.48 3.83 6.83
CA ARG A 125 -5.73 4.58 6.66
C ARG A 125 -6.27 4.43 5.24
N GLN A 126 -5.42 4.55 4.22
CA GLN A 126 -5.79 4.33 2.83
C GLN A 126 -6.23 2.87 2.60
N PHE A 127 -5.54 1.91 3.21
CA PHE A 127 -5.98 0.52 3.18
C PHE A 127 -7.37 0.33 3.81
N GLY A 128 -7.66 0.99 4.94
CA GLY A 128 -8.99 1.02 5.54
C GLY A 128 -10.07 1.58 4.60
N ARG A 129 -9.75 2.64 3.86
CA ARG A 129 -10.62 3.18 2.80
C ARG A 129 -10.90 2.15 1.72
N HIS A 130 -9.87 1.48 1.21
CA HIS A 130 -10.02 0.39 0.24
C HIS A 130 -10.91 -0.76 0.76
N LEU A 131 -10.80 -1.12 2.03
CA LEU A 131 -11.64 -2.16 2.62
C LEU A 131 -13.12 -1.74 2.71
N ALA A 132 -13.41 -0.45 2.86
CA ALA A 132 -14.77 0.08 2.91
C ALA A 132 -15.34 0.48 1.55
N ASP A 133 -14.48 0.75 0.56
CA ASP A 133 -14.84 1.10 -0.81
C ASP A 133 -13.74 0.60 -1.77
N ARG A 134 -14.07 -0.40 -2.59
CA ARG A 134 -13.10 -1.01 -3.54
C ARG A 134 -12.67 -0.08 -4.67
N SER A 135 -13.32 1.06 -4.86
CA SER A 135 -12.87 2.10 -5.79
C SER A 135 -11.64 2.85 -5.28
N GLU A 136 -11.36 2.81 -3.97
CA GLU A 136 -10.13 3.34 -3.39
C GLU A 136 -8.96 2.40 -3.68
N SER A 137 -7.75 2.92 -3.93
CA SER A 137 -6.55 2.10 -4.14
C SER A 137 -5.93 1.64 -2.82
N ILE A 138 -5.19 0.51 -2.82
CA ILE A 138 -4.61 -0.07 -1.59
C ILE A 138 -3.42 0.74 -1.08
N VAL A 139 -2.64 1.33 -2.00
CA VAL A 139 -1.49 2.22 -1.77
C VAL A 139 -0.56 1.79 -0.63
N ASP A 140 0.48 1.03 -0.99
CA ASP A 140 1.58 0.69 -0.09
C ASP A 140 2.78 1.64 -0.23
N GLN A 141 3.68 1.66 0.77
CA GLN A 141 4.93 2.41 0.71
C GLN A 141 5.81 2.05 -0.50
N HIS A 142 5.72 0.82 -1.03
CA HIS A 142 6.45 0.41 -2.22
C HIS A 142 5.80 0.96 -3.49
N VAL A 143 4.47 0.99 -3.55
CA VAL A 143 3.72 1.65 -4.64
C VAL A 143 4.08 3.12 -4.71
N LEU A 144 4.03 3.83 -3.57
CA LEU A 144 4.39 5.24 -3.50
C LEU A 144 5.85 5.51 -3.90
N ARG A 145 6.78 4.60 -3.56
CA ARG A 145 8.18 4.72 -4.00
C ARG A 145 8.32 4.62 -5.51
N ALA A 146 7.63 3.66 -6.13
CA ALA A 146 7.65 3.49 -7.57
C ALA A 146 7.07 4.73 -8.26
N PHE A 147 5.92 5.20 -7.78
CA PHE A 147 5.23 6.37 -8.32
C PHE A 147 6.02 7.67 -8.16
N GLU A 148 6.52 7.97 -6.96
CA GLU A 148 7.31 9.19 -6.71
C GLU A 148 8.59 9.20 -7.57
N LEU A 149 9.17 8.02 -7.85
CA LEU A 149 10.33 7.90 -8.73
C LEU A 149 9.95 8.06 -10.21
N TYR A 150 8.76 7.62 -10.62
CA TYR A 150 8.21 7.85 -11.97
C TYR A 150 8.04 9.35 -12.25
N GLU A 151 7.57 10.12 -11.27
CA GLU A 151 7.51 11.59 -11.39
C GLU A 151 8.90 12.24 -11.61
N GLN A 152 10.00 11.53 -11.32
CA GLN A 152 11.36 12.00 -11.57
C GLN A 152 11.93 11.54 -12.93
N THR A 153 11.21 10.77 -13.76
CA THR A 153 11.77 10.28 -15.04
C THR A 153 11.84 11.36 -16.11
N THR A 154 10.98 12.38 -16.05
CA THR A 154 10.94 13.47 -17.03
C THR A 154 12.03 14.50 -16.78
N THR A 155 12.24 14.88 -15.52
CA THR A 155 13.27 15.84 -15.12
C THR A 155 14.07 15.28 -13.93
N PRO A 156 15.04 14.37 -14.18
CA PRO A 156 15.73 13.66 -13.11
C PRO A 156 16.55 14.59 -12.22
N ASN A 157 16.27 14.55 -10.92
CA ASN A 157 17.12 15.15 -9.90
C ASN A 157 17.81 14.04 -9.09
N ALA A 158 19.13 13.89 -9.24
CA ALA A 158 19.89 12.80 -8.63
C ALA A 158 19.77 12.74 -7.10
N ALA A 159 19.68 13.89 -6.43
CA ALA A 159 19.52 13.95 -4.97
C ALA A 159 18.13 13.47 -4.54
N LYS A 160 17.07 13.93 -5.24
CA LYS A 160 15.68 13.48 -5.00
C LYS A 160 15.53 11.99 -5.26
N VAL A 161 16.03 11.49 -6.39
CA VAL A 161 16.03 10.06 -6.74
C VAL A 161 16.64 9.22 -5.62
N LYS A 162 17.83 9.62 -5.13
CA LYS A 162 18.50 8.91 -4.03
C LYS A 162 17.69 8.98 -2.73
N ALA A 163 17.05 10.11 -2.43
CA ALA A 163 16.22 10.28 -1.23
C ALA A 163 14.97 9.38 -1.28
N ILE A 164 14.22 9.39 -2.38
CA ILE A 164 13.03 8.55 -2.60
C ILE A 164 13.37 7.07 -2.42
N ARG A 165 14.45 6.61 -3.06
CA ARG A 165 14.89 5.21 -3.00
C ARG A 165 15.31 4.76 -1.60
N LYS A 166 15.73 5.69 -0.73
CA LYS A 166 16.12 5.42 0.67
C LYS A 166 14.97 5.62 1.67
N LYS A 167 13.86 6.22 1.26
CA LYS A 167 12.74 6.60 2.13
C LYS A 167 12.13 5.37 2.80
N ILE A 168 11.96 5.44 4.12
CA ILE A 168 11.41 4.35 4.95
C ILE A 168 10.04 4.73 5.51
N ASN A 169 9.80 6.00 5.79
CA ASN A 169 8.54 6.51 6.33
C ASN A 169 7.82 7.38 5.28
N TRP A 170 6.51 7.17 5.14
CA TRP A 170 5.58 7.83 4.21
C TRP A 170 4.42 8.58 4.90
N ASP A 171 4.47 8.77 6.22
CA ASP A 171 3.41 9.37 7.05
C ASP A 171 3.05 10.82 6.66
N LYS A 172 3.95 11.53 5.97
CA LYS A 172 3.77 12.93 5.56
C LYS A 172 3.46 13.09 4.08
N ASP A 173 3.19 11.99 3.39
CA ASP A 173 3.10 11.95 1.93
C ASP A 173 1.68 11.77 1.43
N VAL A 174 0.68 12.31 2.17
CA VAL A 174 -0.71 12.35 1.71
C VAL A 174 -0.79 12.96 0.31
N ALA A 175 -0.03 14.03 0.05
CA ALA A 175 0.02 14.64 -1.28
C ALA A 175 0.49 13.66 -2.38
N CYS A 176 1.36 12.69 -2.05
CA CYS A 176 1.78 11.65 -3.00
C CYS A 176 0.65 10.63 -3.25
N ILE A 177 -0.08 10.24 -2.19
CA ILE A 177 -1.25 9.38 -2.29
C ILE A 177 -2.30 10.01 -3.20
N GLU A 178 -2.63 11.29 -2.99
CA GLU A 178 -3.62 12.00 -3.81
C GLU A 178 -3.18 12.14 -5.28
N ARG A 179 -1.89 12.46 -5.54
CA ARG A 179 -1.38 12.48 -6.92
C ARG A 179 -1.42 11.10 -7.58
N TYR A 180 -1.15 10.04 -6.83
CA TYR A 180 -1.26 8.68 -7.34
C TYR A 180 -2.70 8.29 -7.67
N LYS A 181 -3.66 8.63 -6.80
CA LYS A 181 -5.09 8.42 -7.08
C LYS A 181 -5.55 9.20 -8.29
N LEU A 182 -5.12 10.45 -8.43
CA LEU A 182 -5.41 11.26 -9.61
C LEU A 182 -4.85 10.62 -10.88
N TRP A 183 -3.58 10.19 -10.86
CA TRP A 183 -2.95 9.50 -11.99
C TRP A 183 -3.70 8.22 -12.38
N LEU A 184 -4.15 7.42 -11.41
CA LEU A 184 -4.98 6.25 -11.68
C LEU A 184 -6.29 6.62 -12.39
N ASN A 185 -6.98 7.65 -11.89
CA ASN A 185 -8.24 8.11 -12.45
C ASN A 185 -8.07 8.72 -13.86
N GLU A 186 -6.99 9.47 -14.08
CA GLU A 186 -6.69 10.08 -15.39
C GLU A 186 -6.44 9.03 -16.48
N HIS A 187 -5.75 7.93 -16.15
CA HIS A 187 -5.33 6.95 -17.14
C HIS A 187 -6.18 5.70 -17.21
N PHE A 188 -6.89 5.33 -16.12
CA PHE A 188 -7.51 4.01 -16.01
C PHE A 188 -8.94 4.02 -15.50
N ARG A 189 -9.63 5.17 -15.40
CA ARG A 189 -11.02 5.24 -14.89
C ARG A 189 -11.96 4.26 -15.59
N GLU A 190 -11.99 4.26 -16.92
CA GLU A 190 -12.88 3.36 -17.69
C GLU A 190 -12.57 1.88 -17.41
N ARG A 191 -11.29 1.54 -17.23
CA ARG A 191 -10.84 0.17 -16.92
C ARG A 191 -11.14 -0.22 -15.50
N GLN A 192 -11.00 0.72 -14.56
CA GLN A 192 -11.32 0.51 -13.16
C GLN A 192 -12.80 0.13 -12.98
N ASP A 193 -13.69 0.75 -13.74
CA ASP A 193 -15.13 0.48 -13.68
C ASP A 193 -15.53 -0.82 -14.41
N SER A 194 -14.79 -1.22 -15.45
CA SER A 194 -15.15 -2.34 -16.34
C SER A 194 -14.43 -3.66 -16.04
N GLU A 195 -13.26 -3.63 -15.39
CA GLU A 195 -12.43 -4.81 -15.14
C GLU A 195 -12.05 -4.93 -13.65
N PRO A 196 -12.79 -5.73 -12.87
CA PRO A 196 -12.52 -5.93 -11.45
C PRO A 196 -11.07 -6.39 -11.20
N GLY A 197 -10.41 -5.71 -10.26
CA GLY A 197 -9.04 -6.02 -9.87
C GLY A 197 -7.96 -5.42 -10.79
N PHE A 198 -8.30 -4.64 -11.82
CA PHE A 198 -7.31 -3.98 -12.67
C PHE A 198 -6.35 -3.10 -11.86
N VAL A 199 -6.88 -2.17 -11.05
CA VAL A 199 -6.09 -1.30 -10.16
C VAL A 199 -5.27 -2.10 -9.15
N VAL A 200 -5.83 -3.16 -8.58
CA VAL A 200 -5.10 -4.05 -7.65
C VAL A 200 -3.89 -4.68 -8.35
N ASN A 201 -4.00 -5.08 -9.62
CA ASN A 201 -2.85 -5.63 -10.35
C ASN A 201 -1.82 -4.56 -10.72
N ILE A 202 -2.22 -3.30 -10.96
CA ILE A 202 -1.28 -2.16 -11.03
C ILE A 202 -0.51 -2.02 -9.71
N ASP A 203 -1.21 -1.98 -8.58
CA ASP A 203 -0.61 -1.90 -7.25
C ASP A 203 0.40 -3.04 -7.02
N MET A 204 0.12 -4.26 -7.50
CA MET A 204 1.05 -5.41 -7.39
C MET A 204 2.32 -5.23 -8.24
N VAL A 205 2.21 -4.71 -9.46
CA VAL A 205 3.37 -4.38 -10.30
C VAL A 205 4.21 -3.30 -9.62
N LEU A 206 3.56 -2.22 -9.17
CA LEU A 206 4.23 -1.09 -8.51
C LEU A 206 4.85 -1.47 -7.16
N PHE A 207 4.23 -2.40 -6.42
CA PHE A 207 4.82 -2.97 -5.21
C PHE A 207 6.14 -3.68 -5.52
N ALA A 208 6.16 -4.58 -6.50
CA ALA A 208 7.37 -5.31 -6.89
C ALA A 208 8.47 -4.36 -7.40
N LEU A 209 8.09 -3.38 -8.22
CA LEU A 209 8.98 -2.33 -8.71
C LEU A 209 9.57 -1.50 -7.56
N GLY A 210 8.72 -1.03 -6.65
CA GLY A 210 9.10 -0.25 -5.47
C GLY A 210 9.96 -0.99 -4.47
N ARG A 211 9.89 -2.33 -4.44
CA ARG A 211 10.81 -3.21 -3.73
C ARG A 211 12.15 -3.31 -4.46
N ALA A 212 12.12 -3.56 -5.76
CA ALA A 212 13.31 -3.74 -6.59
C ALA A 212 14.24 -2.52 -6.61
N ILE A 213 13.67 -1.32 -6.69
CA ILE A 213 14.43 -0.07 -6.77
C ILE A 213 14.89 0.46 -5.41
N LYS A 214 14.40 -0.09 -4.29
CA LYS A 214 14.74 0.38 -2.94
C LYS A 214 16.23 0.19 -2.68
N ILE A 215 16.88 1.23 -2.14
CA ILE A 215 18.24 1.09 -1.61
C ILE A 215 18.13 0.49 -0.21
N THR A 216 18.40 -0.80 -0.09
CA THR A 216 18.63 -1.42 1.22
C THR A 216 20.03 -1.02 1.68
N ARG A 217 20.16 -0.44 2.88
CA ARG A 217 21.46 -0.47 3.57
C ARG A 217 21.78 -1.95 3.78
N THR A 218 22.91 -2.42 3.26
CA THR A 218 23.55 -3.60 3.80
C THR A 218 23.66 -3.36 5.31
N ARG A 219 23.00 -4.19 6.13
CA ARG A 219 23.41 -4.30 7.53
C ARG A 219 24.88 -4.70 7.44
N GLY A 220 25.77 -3.87 8.00
CA GLY A 220 27.18 -4.19 8.04
C GLY A 220 27.32 -5.58 8.63
N ASN A 221 27.88 -6.50 7.85
CA ASN A 221 28.64 -7.56 8.46
C ASN A 221 29.69 -6.84 9.30
N GLY A 222 29.65 -7.04 10.62
CA GLY A 222 30.75 -6.63 11.46
C GLY A 222 32.00 -7.27 10.88
N GLU A 223 32.87 -6.46 10.29
CA GLU A 223 34.23 -6.86 10.03
C GLU A 223 34.87 -7.06 11.40
N GLU A 224 35.25 -8.30 11.66
CA GLU A 224 36.22 -8.67 12.67
C GLU A 224 37.44 -7.75 12.55
N ARG A 225 37.71 -6.98 13.60
CA ARG A 225 39.05 -6.60 14.02
C ARG A 225 39.10 -6.56 15.54
#